data_AF-A0A077K2M4-F1
#
_entry.id   AF-A0A077K2M4-F1
#
_cell.length_a   1.000
_cell.length_b   1.000
_cell.length_c   1.000
_cell.angle_alpha   90.00
_cell.angle_beta   90.00
_cell.angle_gamma   90.00
#
_symmetry.space_group_name_H-M   'P 1'
#
loop_
_entity.id
_entity.type
_entity.pdbx_description
1 polymer ?
#
loop_
_entity_poly.entity_id
_entity_poly.type
_entity_poly.pdbx_seq_one_letter_code
_entity_poly.pdbx_strand_id
1 'polypeptide(L)' 'MSKSASRFSYEVVDGKVKGAFNVYQATNGKIYLLMGTGYTALAEQQIKDLGIDVYVLIDFDYELYKKAYTS' A
#
# COMPACT_ATOMS: atom_id res chain seq x y z
N MET A 1 -9.50 12.37 -15.51
CA MET A 1 -9.36 10.91 -15.46
C MET A 1 -9.08 10.53 -14.01
N SER A 2 -10.04 9.91 -13.32
CA SER A 2 -9.87 9.50 -11.92
C SER A 2 -8.92 8.31 -11.83
N LYS A 3 -7.75 8.51 -11.22
CA LYS A 3 -6.83 7.43 -10.82
C LYS A 3 -7.50 6.65 -9.69
N SER A 4 -8.11 5.52 -10.03
CA SER A 4 -8.72 4.62 -9.06
C SER A 4 -7.61 3.97 -8.24
N ALA A 5 -7.48 4.39 -6.99
CA ALA A 5 -6.60 3.74 -6.04
C ALA A 5 -7.08 2.30 -5.77
N SER A 6 -6.15 1.36 -5.72
CA SER A 6 -6.40 -0.05 -5.43
C SER A 6 -7.01 -0.16 -4.03
N ARG A 7 -8.32 -0.36 -3.96
CA ARG A 7 -9.08 -0.50 -2.71
C ARG A 7 -8.93 -1.93 -2.20
N PHE A 8 -8.31 -2.09 -1.05
CA PHE A 8 -8.23 -3.36 -0.33
C PHE A 8 -9.19 -3.35 0.86
N SER A 9 -9.79 -4.51 1.18
CA SER A 9 -10.74 -4.68 2.28
C SER A 9 -10.36 -5.89 3.14
N TYR A 10 -10.47 -5.79 4.47
CA TYR A 10 -10.25 -6.90 5.41
C TYR A 10 -11.43 -7.03 6.39
N GLU A 11 -11.70 -8.25 6.88
CA GLU A 11 -12.64 -8.52 7.97
C GLU A 11 -11.89 -9.03 9.21
N VAL A 12 -12.21 -8.47 10.38
CA VAL A 12 -11.74 -8.97 11.68
C VAL A 12 -12.93 -9.56 12.42
N VAL A 13 -12.80 -10.79 12.92
CA VAL A 13 -13.82 -11.45 13.74
C VAL A 13 -13.89 -10.74 15.10
N ASP A 14 -15.11 -10.52 15.61
CA ASP A 14 -15.45 -9.85 16.89
C ASP A 14 -15.42 -8.32 16.99
N GLY A 15 -15.32 -7.59 15.86
CA GLY A 15 -15.46 -6.13 15.84
C GLY A 15 -15.32 -5.58 14.42
N LYS A 16 -16.40 -5.63 13.65
CA LYS A 16 -16.38 -5.37 12.19
C LYS A 16 -16.01 -3.91 11.86
N VAL A 17 -14.76 -3.67 11.46
CA VAL A 17 -14.33 -2.43 10.81
C VAL A 17 -14.22 -2.70 9.30
N LYS A 18 -15.16 -2.19 8.51
CA LYS A 18 -15.04 -2.14 7.04
C LYS A 18 -14.33 -0.85 6.65
N GLY A 19 -13.04 -0.94 6.36
CA GLY A 19 -12.25 0.15 5.79
C GLY A 19 -11.92 -0.09 4.33
N ALA A 20 -11.85 0.98 3.54
CA ALA A 20 -11.15 0.96 2.27
C ALA A 20 -9.86 1.76 2.46
N PHE A 21 -8.73 1.10 2.26
CA PHE A 21 -7.44 1.77 2.23
C PHE A 21 -6.90 1.77 0.81
N ASN A 22 -6.21 2.84 0.48
CA ASN A 22 -5.55 3.00 -0.80
C ASN A 22 -4.08 2.68 -0.60
N VAL A 23 -3.54 1.79 -1.42
CA VAL A 23 -2.11 1.51 -1.44
C VAL A 23 -1.50 2.20 -2.66
N TYR A 24 -0.36 2.86 -2.48
CA TYR A 24 0.37 3.50 -3.56
C TYR A 24 1.86 3.55 -3.27
N GLN A 25 2.68 3.68 -4.31
CA GLN A 25 4.09 4.01 -4.18
C GLN A 25 4.27 5.53 -4.17
N ALA A 26 4.96 6.06 -3.17
CA ALA A 26 5.33 7.47 -3.15
C ALA A 26 6.58 7.74 -3.98
N THR A 27 6.86 9.01 -4.27
CA THR A 27 8.05 9.43 -5.05
C THR A 27 9.39 9.12 -4.38
N ASN A 28 9.38 8.70 -3.11
CA ASN A 28 10.56 8.20 -2.40
C ASN A 28 10.75 6.68 -2.54
N GLY A 29 9.90 5.99 -3.30
CA GLY A 29 9.96 4.55 -3.56
C GLY A 29 9.25 3.67 -2.55
N LYS A 30 8.89 4.19 -1.37
CA LYS A 30 8.20 3.42 -0.33
C LYS A 30 6.73 3.23 -0.67
N ILE A 31 6.18 2.11 -0.23
CA ILE A 31 4.76 1.81 -0.32
C ILE A 31 4.07 2.42 0.89
N TYR A 32 3.00 3.16 0.62
CA TYR A 32 2.17 3.79 1.62
C TYR A 32 0.77 3.21 1.61
N LEU A 33 0.22 3.13 2.81
CA LEU A 33 -1.18 2.83 3.05
C LEU A 33 -1.86 4.12 3.50
N LEU A 34 -2.89 4.54 2.76
CA LEU A 34 -3.73 5.70 3.06
C LEU A 34 -5.05 5.24 3.67
N MET A 35 -5.32 5.67 4.90
CA MET A 35 -6.57 5.45 5.64
C MET A 35 -7.13 6.78 6.12
N GLY A 36 -8.27 7.19 5.55
CA GLY A 36 -8.86 8.50 5.86
C GLY A 36 -7.90 9.63 5.50
N THR A 37 -7.44 10.39 6.50
CA THR A 37 -6.47 11.49 6.34
C THR A 37 -5.02 11.08 6.66
N GLY A 38 -4.80 9.86 7.18
CA GLY A 38 -3.49 9.38 7.59
C GLY A 38 -2.82 8.53 6.50
N TYR A 39 -1.51 8.73 6.33
CA TYR A 39 -0.66 7.91 5.47
C TYR A 39 0.44 7.24 6.30
N THR A 40 0.63 5.94 6.12
CA THR A 40 1.64 5.16 6.84
C THR A 40 2.55 4.47 5.83
N ALA A 41 3.86 4.67 5.96
CA ALA A 41 4.84 3.92 5.17
C ALA A 41 4.91 2.48 5.68
N LEU A 42 4.82 1.51 4.77
CA LEU A 42 4.96 0.09 5.10
C LEU A 42 6.42 -0.34 5.03
N ALA A 43 6.86 -1.13 5.99
CA ALA A 43 8.10 -1.91 5.89
C ALA A 43 7.92 -3.05 4.85
N GLU A 44 9.02 -3.51 4.25
CA GLU A 44 8.95 -4.57 3.22
C GLU A 44 8.28 -5.85 3.74
N GLN A 45 8.58 -6.21 4.99
CA GLN A 45 7.96 -7.36 5.64
C GLN A 45 6.43 -7.19 5.77
N GLN A 46 5.96 -5.99 6.11
CA GLN A 46 4.52 -5.73 6.21
C GLN A 46 3.80 -5.82 4.86
N ILE A 47 4.46 -5.42 3.77
CA ILE A 47 3.92 -5.57 2.41
C ILE A 47 3.70 -7.05 2.09
N LYS A 48 4.68 -7.90 2.43
CA LYS A 48 4.61 -9.36 2.25
C LYS A 48 3.55 -9.98 3.14
N ASP A 49 3.51 -9.63 4.42
CA ASP A 49 2.57 -10.17 5.40
C ASP A 49 1.11 -9.82 5.06
N LEU A 50 0.88 -8.62 4.50
CA LEU A 50 -0.42 -8.17 4.02
C LEU A 50 -0.80 -8.73 2.64
N GLY A 51 0.11 -9.45 1.97
CA GLY A 51 -0.12 -9.98 0.62
C GLY A 51 -0.36 -8.90 -0.43
N ILE A 52 0.25 -7.72 -0.26
CA ILE A 52 0.12 -6.61 -1.22
C ILE A 52 0.96 -6.92 -2.45
N ASP A 53 0.29 -7.14 -3.58
CA ASP A 53 0.96 -7.18 -4.88
C ASP A 53 1.31 -5.74 -5.31
N VAL A 54 2.59 -5.40 -5.24
CA VAL A 54 3.08 -4.05 -5.60
C VAL A 54 3.07 -3.80 -7.10
N TYR A 55 3.11 -4.85 -7.93
CA TYR A 55 3.18 -4.72 -9.39
C TYR A 55 1.84 -4.30 -10.00
N VAL A 56 0.74 -4.42 -9.26
CA VAL A 56 -0.59 -3.93 -9.69
C VAL A 56 -0.83 -2.46 -9.30
N LEU A 57 0.11 -1.81 -8.59
CA LEU A 57 -0.02 -0.41 -8.22
C LEU A 57 0.18 0.48 -9.45
N ILE A 58 -0.68 1.49 -9.58
CA ILE A 58 -0.58 2.49 -10.65
C ILE A 58 0.75 3.23 -10.50
N ASP A 59 1.46 3.37 -11.62
CA ASP A 59 2.75 4.05 -11.72
C ASP A 59 3.85 3.41 -10.84
N PHE A 60 3.77 2.10 -10.57
CA PHE A 60 4.81 1.39 -9.84
C PHE A 60 6.15 1.42 -10.60
N ASP A 61 7.18 1.92 -9.94
CA ASP A 61 8.57 1.92 -10.36
C ASP A 61 9.36 0.93 -9.51
N TYR A 62 9.76 -0.18 -10.13
CA TYR A 62 10.51 -1.25 -9.47
C TYR A 62 11.90 -0.81 -9.00
N GLU A 63 12.61 0.02 -9.77
CA GLU A 63 13.97 0.47 -9.40
C GLU A 63 13.91 1.40 -8.19
N LEU A 64 12.90 2.28 -8.16
CA LEU A 64 12.67 3.16 -7.03
C LEU A 64 12.24 2.37 -5.78
N TYR A 65 11.40 1.34 -5.94
CA TYR A 65 11.01 0.43 -4.87
C TYR A 65 12.22 -0.30 -4.30
N LYS A 66 13.02 -0.93 -5.16
CA LYS A 66 14.22 -1.66 -4.78
C LYS A 66 15.17 -0.74 -4.02
N LYS A 67 15.43 0.46 -4.51
CA LYS A 67 16.28 1.43 -3.81
C LYS A 67 15.75 1.79 -2.41
N ALA A 68 14.44 1.84 -2.22
CA ALA A 68 13.83 2.18 -0.93
C ALA A 68 13.86 1.05 0.11
N TYR A 69 13.97 -0.21 -0.31
CA TYR A 69 13.90 -1.40 0.56
C TYR A 69 15.19 -2.24 0.61
N THR A 70 16.20 -1.95 -0.22
CA THR A 70 17.49 -2.68 -0.25
C THR A 70 18.60 -1.98 0.57
N SER A 71 18.26 -1.30 1.68
CA SER A 71 19.25 -0.67 2.56
C SER A 71 19.94 -1.65 3.49
#